data_AF-A0A368K9R5-F1
#
_entry.id   AF-A0A368K9R5-F1
#
_cell.length_a   1.000
_cell.length_b   1.000
_cell.length_c   1.000
_cell.angle_alpha   90.00
_cell.angle_beta   90.00
_cell.angle_gamma   90.00
#
_symmetry.space_group_name_H-M   'P 1'
#
loop_
_entity.id
_entity.type
_entity.pdbx_description
1 polymer ?
#
loop_
_entity_poly.entity_id
_entity_poly.type
_entity_poly.pdbx_seq_one_letter_code
_entity_poly.pdbx_strand_id
1 'polypeptide(L)'
;MTADDVPAMESRLRRRARQYMDAGLMDAAQITLEALVARVPQDADARLELADVLLRRGQLRAATHQLLQIAPVPSSDPRLAVQTIRLLYFNGEILAARTWLERLELAPDQPAPQLAELAQLRWMLGEIPAAMALMERAIAVGIETPDACYLHAMLSQFTGNIAQARSVLEACLRRWPNFGDAAVALANVRRQTREANDLDALREGLRRLPEDSGIAEVRAARAGFDSALFKELDDLGCHDEAWQALTRSNALMHALHPYDAAGETAVTDAIIHASMAIAAMPAEPAPAFVGATPIFIVGLPRSGTTLLDRMLSSHSQVVSAGETNDFRRQLRWMTDVPPSGVQGMLTAQRRSTDIDFAELGARYLQQTQWRAQGRQFYIDKLPINVRMVHLIRRALPHAPILHMVREPMDICFSNFKAMLGPVSAYSYDMHTLAHYYGQYVRLTNHWHTSMPGAMLDVSYASLVSEPAVTLRRVLEHCGLAAEDGCLHPERNAAAVATPSSAQVREPIHQRALGEWRHYARQLEPLRLALEDLPRQIDGNP
;
A
#
# COMPACT_ATOMS: atom_id res chain seq x y z
N MET A 1 43.18 31.48 -3.34
CA MET A 1 42.90 30.15 -3.94
C MET A 1 43.05 30.32 -5.43
N THR A 2 43.96 29.57 -6.04
CA THR A 2 44.09 29.50 -7.49
C THR A 2 42.90 28.71 -8.07
N ALA A 3 42.66 28.79 -9.39
CA ALA A 3 41.60 28.03 -10.05
C ALA A 3 41.74 26.50 -9.85
N ASP A 4 42.95 26.02 -9.59
CA ASP A 4 43.26 24.60 -9.35
C ASP A 4 42.98 24.14 -7.90
N ASP A 5 42.86 25.05 -6.94
CA ASP A 5 42.59 24.71 -5.52
C ASP A 5 41.12 24.31 -5.28
N VAL A 6 40.20 24.76 -6.15
CA VAL A 6 38.75 24.57 -5.99
C VAL A 6 38.34 23.10 -6.23
N PRO A 7 38.71 22.44 -7.35
CA PRO A 7 38.41 21.02 -7.57
C PRO A 7 39.04 20.08 -6.54
N ALA A 8 40.23 20.44 -6.03
CA ALA A 8 40.92 19.68 -4.99
C ALA A 8 40.20 19.74 -3.64
N MET A 9 39.61 20.89 -3.30
CA MET A 9 38.81 21.05 -2.09
C MET A 9 37.48 20.30 -2.16
N GLU A 10 36.77 20.38 -3.28
CA GLU A 10 35.50 19.64 -3.51
C GLU A 10 35.70 18.13 -3.40
N SER A 11 36.75 17.61 -4.04
CA SER A 11 37.15 16.20 -3.95
C SER A 11 37.48 15.77 -2.51
N ARG A 12 38.06 16.67 -1.71
CA ARG A 12 38.35 16.42 -0.29
C ARG A 12 37.08 16.39 0.56
N LEU A 13 36.15 17.32 0.33
CA LEU A 13 34.86 17.36 1.02
C LEU A 13 34.07 16.08 0.75
N ARG A 14 33.95 15.66 -0.51
CA ARG A 14 33.24 14.43 -0.88
C ARG A 14 33.83 13.20 -0.19
N ARG A 15 35.15 13.04 -0.22
CA ARG A 15 35.84 11.91 0.44
C ARG A 15 35.59 11.90 1.94
N ARG A 16 35.64 13.07 2.58
CA ARG A 16 35.42 13.21 4.03
C ARG A 16 33.97 12.96 4.42
N ALA A 17 33.01 13.41 3.61
CA ALA A 17 31.60 13.11 3.81
C ALA A 17 31.35 11.60 3.81
N ARG A 18 31.88 10.88 2.81
CA ARG A 18 31.77 9.42 2.73
C ARG A 18 32.40 8.71 3.93
N GLN A 19 33.60 9.14 4.35
CA GLN A 19 34.23 8.63 5.57
C GLN A 19 33.36 8.82 6.82
N TYR A 20 32.69 9.97 6.94
CA TYR A 20 31.77 10.20 8.05
C TYR A 20 30.51 9.35 7.95
N MET A 21 29.96 9.14 6.76
CA MET A 21 28.81 8.24 6.56
C MET A 21 29.17 6.80 6.92
N ASP A 22 30.31 6.30 6.43
CA ASP A 22 30.79 4.94 6.72
C ASP A 22 31.08 4.73 8.21
N ALA A 23 31.54 5.78 8.90
CA ALA A 23 31.77 5.78 10.34
C ALA A 23 30.52 6.02 11.20
N GLY A 24 29.34 6.23 10.59
CA GLY A 24 28.10 6.54 11.31
C GLY A 24 28.03 7.95 11.91
N LEU A 25 28.97 8.84 11.57
CA LEU A 25 29.08 10.21 12.07
C LEU A 25 28.18 11.16 11.26
N MET A 26 26.86 10.98 11.37
CA MET A 26 25.86 11.66 10.54
C MET A 26 25.87 13.20 10.66
N ASP A 27 26.16 13.74 11.84
CA ASP A 27 26.26 15.20 12.04
C ASP A 27 27.42 15.80 11.23
N ALA A 28 28.59 15.16 11.28
CA ALA A 28 29.76 15.60 10.55
C ALA A 28 29.60 15.37 9.04
N ALA A 29 28.94 14.28 8.64
CA ALA A 29 28.58 14.03 7.25
C ALA A 29 27.67 15.14 6.71
N GLN A 30 26.62 15.51 7.44
CA GLN A 30 25.71 16.59 7.05
C GLN A 30 26.45 17.91 6.85
N ILE A 31 27.22 18.36 7.85
CA ILE A 31 27.97 19.64 7.76
C ILE A 31 28.91 19.64 6.55
N THR A 32 29.58 18.51 6.29
CA THR A 32 30.51 18.38 5.17
C THR A 32 29.79 18.42 3.82
N LEU A 33 28.63 17.77 3.72
CA LEU A 33 27.80 17.74 2.51
C LEU A 33 27.09 19.08 2.26
N GLU A 34 26.63 19.77 3.30
CA GLU A 34 26.10 21.14 3.19
C GLU A 34 27.16 22.10 2.66
N ALA A 35 28.41 21.99 3.16
CA ALA A 35 29.53 22.78 2.65
C ALA A 35 29.87 22.45 1.18
N LEU A 36 29.73 21.19 0.77
CA LEU A 36 29.92 20.78 -0.62
C LEU A 36 28.80 21.32 -1.53
N VAL A 37 27.54 21.15 -1.15
CA VAL A 37 26.37 21.64 -1.91
C VAL A 37 26.34 23.16 -1.99
N ALA A 38 26.78 23.88 -0.95
CA ALA A 38 26.91 25.34 -1.00
C ALA A 38 27.95 25.82 -2.04
N ARG A 39 29.01 25.03 -2.27
CA ARG A 39 30.05 25.32 -3.26
C ARG A 39 29.67 24.88 -4.67
N VAL A 40 29.01 23.73 -4.78
CA VAL A 40 28.58 23.15 -6.06
C VAL A 40 27.07 22.89 -6.02
N PRO A 41 26.22 23.93 -6.15
CA PRO A 41 24.77 23.77 -6.01
C PRO A 41 24.11 22.87 -7.06
N GLN A 42 24.79 22.55 -8.17
CA GLN A 42 24.27 21.69 -9.22
C GLN A 42 24.71 20.23 -9.07
N ASP A 43 25.45 19.90 -8.02
CA ASP A 43 25.95 18.55 -7.75
C ASP A 43 24.81 17.63 -7.26
N ALA A 44 24.18 16.94 -8.19
CA ALA A 44 23.04 16.07 -7.92
C ALA A 44 23.41 14.92 -6.96
N ASP A 45 24.58 14.32 -7.12
CA ASP A 45 25.08 13.25 -6.25
C ASP A 45 25.26 13.75 -4.81
N ALA A 46 25.90 14.92 -4.62
CA ALA A 46 26.08 15.50 -3.30
C ALA A 46 24.74 15.86 -2.63
N ARG A 47 23.76 16.35 -3.40
CA ARG A 47 22.40 16.61 -2.88
C ARG A 47 21.68 15.34 -2.48
N LEU A 48 21.85 14.26 -3.24
CA LEU A 48 21.24 12.97 -2.96
C LEU A 48 21.87 12.32 -1.71
N GLU A 49 23.20 12.35 -1.60
CA GLU A 49 23.94 11.91 -0.40
C GLU A 49 23.50 12.75 0.82
N LEU A 50 23.35 14.08 0.67
CA LEU A 50 22.86 14.96 1.75
C LEU A 50 21.43 14.61 2.15
N ALA A 51 20.53 14.36 1.18
CA ALA A 51 19.16 13.97 1.47
C ALA A 51 19.09 12.64 2.25
N ASP A 52 19.93 11.64 1.91
CA ASP A 52 20.01 10.39 2.67
C ASP A 52 20.46 10.63 4.12
N VAL A 53 21.51 11.43 4.33
CA VAL A 53 21.99 11.77 5.68
C VAL A 53 20.91 12.51 6.48
N LEU A 54 20.22 13.47 5.86
CA LEU A 54 19.13 14.21 6.49
C LEU A 54 17.98 13.29 6.90
N LEU A 55 17.59 12.33 6.05
CA LEU A 55 16.57 11.33 6.38
C LEU A 55 16.98 10.45 7.56
N ARG A 56 18.23 9.96 7.58
CA ARG A 56 18.77 9.18 8.72
C ARG A 56 18.80 9.97 10.02
N ARG A 57 18.92 11.30 9.96
CA ARG A 57 18.85 12.22 11.10
C ARG A 57 17.42 12.64 11.47
N GLY A 58 16.39 12.12 10.80
CA GLY A 58 15.01 12.48 11.11
C GLY A 58 14.54 13.79 10.49
N GLN A 59 15.27 14.37 9.52
CA GLN A 59 15.00 15.70 8.94
C GLN A 59 14.38 15.56 7.55
N LEU A 60 13.12 15.11 7.50
CA LEU A 60 12.43 14.79 6.24
C LEU A 60 12.20 16.02 5.35
N ARG A 61 11.81 17.16 5.92
CA ARG A 61 11.58 18.39 5.13
C ARG A 61 12.88 18.92 4.53
N ALA A 62 13.96 18.95 5.31
CA ALA A 62 15.28 19.35 4.82
C ALA A 62 15.77 18.43 3.70
N ALA A 63 15.62 17.11 3.86
CA ALA A 63 15.95 16.15 2.80
C ALA A 63 15.14 16.39 1.53
N THR A 64 13.83 16.63 1.69
CA THR A 64 12.91 16.90 0.57
C THR A 64 13.30 18.17 -0.18
N HIS A 65 13.68 19.23 0.54
CA HIS A 65 14.21 20.44 -0.07
C HIS A 65 15.43 20.15 -0.94
N GLN A 66 16.39 19.32 -0.50
CA GLN A 66 17.55 18.97 -1.32
C GLN A 66 17.16 18.21 -2.59
N LEU A 67 16.22 17.26 -2.51
CA LEU A 67 15.74 16.48 -3.65
C LEU A 67 15.05 17.37 -4.70
N LEU A 68 14.26 18.34 -4.27
CA LEU A 68 13.56 19.27 -5.16
C LEU A 68 14.51 20.23 -5.90
N GLN A 69 15.73 20.42 -5.40
CA GLN A 69 16.77 21.20 -6.09
C GLN A 69 17.52 20.40 -7.15
N ILE A 70 17.31 19.08 -7.25
CA ILE A 70 17.90 18.27 -8.31
C ILE A 70 17.08 18.52 -9.58
N ALA A 71 17.73 19.07 -10.61
CA ALA A 71 17.09 19.33 -11.89
C ALA A 71 16.88 18.01 -12.66
N PRO A 72 15.69 17.77 -13.25
CA PRO A 72 15.49 16.63 -14.13
C PRO A 72 16.11 16.91 -15.50
N VAL A 73 17.37 16.52 -15.67
CA VAL A 73 18.11 16.67 -16.93
C VAL A 73 18.14 15.32 -17.67
N PRO A 74 17.84 15.27 -18.99
CA PRO A 74 17.84 14.02 -19.77
C PRO A 74 19.16 13.24 -19.76
N SER A 75 20.29 13.91 -19.50
CA SER A 75 21.63 13.33 -19.41
C SER A 75 22.03 12.91 -17.98
N SER A 76 21.11 12.91 -17.02
CA SER A 76 21.41 12.46 -15.65
C SER A 76 21.75 10.96 -15.63
N ASP A 77 22.64 10.53 -14.73
CA ASP A 77 22.85 9.09 -14.50
C ASP A 77 21.49 8.43 -14.22
N PRO A 78 21.06 7.44 -15.03
CA PRO A 78 19.79 6.73 -14.84
C PRO A 78 19.55 6.26 -13.41
N ARG A 79 20.61 5.81 -12.71
CA ARG A 79 20.52 5.33 -11.33
C ARG A 79 20.18 6.45 -10.37
N LEU A 80 20.86 7.60 -10.50
CA LEU A 80 20.58 8.79 -9.71
C LEU A 80 19.15 9.29 -9.93
N ALA A 81 18.70 9.27 -11.18
CA ALA A 81 17.36 9.73 -11.53
C ALA A 81 16.27 8.84 -10.90
N VAL A 82 16.39 7.51 -11.02
CA VAL A 82 15.48 6.55 -10.39
C VAL A 82 15.49 6.69 -8.86
N GLN A 83 16.66 6.84 -8.23
CA GLN A 83 16.76 7.04 -6.79
C GLN A 83 16.10 8.35 -6.33
N THR A 84 16.29 9.44 -7.09
CA THR A 84 15.65 10.74 -6.81
C THR A 84 14.13 10.63 -6.88
N ILE A 85 13.58 9.97 -7.90
CA ILE A 85 12.13 9.73 -8.02
C ILE A 85 11.60 8.92 -6.85
N ARG A 86 12.28 7.82 -6.49
CA ARG A 86 11.89 6.97 -5.36
C ARG A 86 11.81 7.80 -4.07
N LEU A 87 12.82 8.61 -3.77
CA LEU A 87 12.84 9.43 -2.56
C LEU A 87 11.78 10.55 -2.59
N LEU A 88 11.58 11.23 -3.72
CA LEU A 88 10.49 12.20 -3.88
C LEU A 88 9.13 11.54 -3.61
N TYR A 89 8.88 10.37 -4.19
CA TYR A 89 7.67 9.59 -3.97
C TYR A 89 7.48 9.21 -2.49
N PHE A 90 8.52 8.67 -1.83
CA PHE A 90 8.42 8.28 -0.42
C PHE A 90 8.29 9.46 0.54
N ASN A 91 8.85 10.62 0.18
CA ASN A 91 8.75 11.86 0.96
C ASN A 91 7.44 12.62 0.74
N GLY A 92 6.62 12.22 -0.24
CA GLY A 92 5.31 12.84 -0.50
C GLY A 92 5.28 13.90 -1.60
N GLU A 93 6.39 14.11 -2.32
CA GLU A 93 6.45 15.00 -3.48
C GLU A 93 6.06 14.25 -4.76
N ILE A 94 4.79 13.85 -4.81
CA ILE A 94 4.21 13.01 -5.86
C ILE A 94 4.24 13.70 -7.22
N LEU A 95 3.88 14.99 -7.29
CA LEU A 95 3.93 15.74 -8.55
C LEU A 95 5.35 15.84 -9.09
N ALA A 96 6.34 16.11 -8.24
CA ALA A 96 7.73 16.17 -8.64
C ALA A 96 8.22 14.81 -9.17
N ALA A 97 7.89 13.72 -8.47
CA ALA A 97 8.20 12.36 -8.92
C ALA A 97 7.59 12.06 -10.31
N ARG A 98 6.33 12.48 -10.55
CA ARG A 98 5.66 12.33 -11.86
C ARG A 98 6.34 13.12 -12.96
N THR A 99 6.67 14.39 -12.72
CA THR A 99 7.39 15.23 -13.69
C THR A 99 8.76 14.65 -14.05
N TRP A 100 9.47 14.07 -13.07
CA TRP A 100 10.71 13.37 -13.34
C TRP A 100 10.51 12.14 -14.22
N LEU A 101 9.52 11.30 -13.94
CA LEU A 101 9.20 10.12 -14.75
C LEU A 101 8.87 10.48 -16.20
N GLU A 102 7.98 11.46 -16.39
CA GLU A 102 7.59 11.95 -17.72
C GLU A 102 8.80 12.39 -18.56
N ARG A 103 9.78 13.05 -17.93
CA ARG A 103 11.00 13.48 -18.62
C ARG A 103 11.94 12.33 -18.95
N LEU A 104 12.11 11.37 -18.04
CA LEU A 104 12.97 10.22 -18.29
C LEU A 104 12.41 9.31 -19.37
N GLU A 105 11.09 9.18 -19.48
CA GLU A 105 10.44 8.37 -20.51
C GLU A 105 10.67 8.87 -21.94
N LEU A 106 11.01 10.15 -22.10
CA LEU A 106 11.35 10.76 -23.39
C LEU A 106 12.80 10.50 -23.83
N ALA A 107 13.64 9.93 -22.96
CA ALA A 107 15.02 9.61 -23.33
C ALA A 107 15.05 8.47 -24.38
N PRO A 108 15.82 8.62 -25.49
CA PRO A 108 15.98 7.54 -26.46
C PRO A 108 16.82 6.38 -25.88
N ASP A 109 16.67 5.19 -26.47
CA ASP A 109 17.54 4.01 -26.25
C ASP A 109 17.75 3.60 -24.78
N GLN A 110 16.68 3.64 -23.99
CA GLN A 110 16.73 3.27 -22.58
C GLN A 110 17.03 1.76 -22.38
N PRO A 111 18.00 1.39 -21.54
CA PRO A 111 18.27 -0.01 -21.21
C PRO A 111 17.07 -0.70 -20.57
N ALA A 112 16.91 -1.99 -20.86
CA ALA A 112 15.86 -2.85 -20.31
C ALA A 112 15.68 -2.73 -18.78
N PRO A 113 16.75 -2.78 -17.94
CA PRO A 113 16.61 -2.62 -16.49
C PRO A 113 16.05 -1.25 -16.07
N GLN A 114 16.44 -0.18 -16.77
CA GLN A 114 15.91 1.16 -16.47
C GLN A 114 14.41 1.25 -16.81
N LEU A 115 13.98 0.68 -17.93
CA LEU A 115 12.57 0.63 -18.30
C LEU A 115 11.73 -0.14 -17.25
N ALA A 116 12.23 -1.27 -16.75
CA ALA A 116 11.57 -2.03 -15.70
C ALA A 116 11.46 -1.25 -14.38
N GLU A 117 12.50 -0.49 -14.01
CA GLU A 117 12.50 0.40 -12.85
C GLU A 117 11.48 1.55 -12.98
N LEU A 118 11.40 2.18 -14.16
CA LEU A 118 10.39 3.20 -14.45
C LEU A 118 8.97 2.61 -14.42
N ALA A 119 8.78 1.38 -14.93
CA ALA A 119 7.52 0.67 -14.85
C ALA A 119 7.08 0.44 -13.39
N GLN A 120 8.02 0.01 -12.52
CA GLN A 120 7.75 -0.17 -11.09
C GLN A 120 7.32 1.14 -10.44
N LEU A 121 7.98 2.26 -10.76
CA LEU A 121 7.63 3.59 -10.25
C LEU A 121 6.25 4.07 -10.71
N ARG A 122 5.90 3.86 -11.99
CA ARG A 122 4.54 4.15 -12.50
C ARG A 122 3.48 3.30 -11.82
N TRP A 123 3.79 2.02 -11.56
CA TRP A 123 2.89 1.15 -10.81
C TRP A 123 2.68 1.65 -9.37
N MET A 124 3.75 2.05 -8.69
CA MET A 124 3.67 2.63 -7.33
C MET A 124 2.85 3.93 -7.28
N LEU A 125 2.77 4.69 -8.38
CA LEU A 125 1.92 5.86 -8.51
C LEU A 125 0.45 5.53 -8.82
N GLY A 126 0.14 4.26 -9.14
CA GLY A 126 -1.18 3.80 -9.56
C GLY A 126 -1.46 3.98 -11.05
N GLU A 127 -0.47 4.39 -11.85
CA GLU A 127 -0.60 4.60 -13.31
C GLU A 127 -0.37 3.27 -14.06
N ILE A 128 -1.24 2.29 -13.79
CA ILE A 128 -1.09 0.89 -14.25
C ILE A 128 -0.92 0.76 -15.77
N PRO A 129 -1.69 1.46 -16.64
CA PRO A 129 -1.47 1.38 -18.09
C PRO A 129 -0.09 1.89 -18.54
N ALA A 130 0.40 2.96 -17.92
CA ALA A 130 1.74 3.49 -18.22
C ALA A 130 2.83 2.53 -17.74
N ALA A 131 2.66 1.94 -16.56
CA ALA A 131 3.55 0.90 -16.05
C ALA A 131 3.61 -0.32 -16.98
N MET A 132 2.45 -0.75 -17.50
CA MET A 132 2.38 -1.86 -18.47
C MET A 132 3.18 -1.55 -19.74
N ALA A 133 2.95 -0.40 -20.35
CA ALA A 133 3.64 -0.01 -21.58
C ALA A 133 5.16 0.04 -21.40
N LEU A 134 5.65 0.50 -20.25
CA LEU A 134 7.08 0.50 -19.93
C LEU A 134 7.63 -0.91 -19.73
N MET A 135 6.88 -1.78 -19.05
CA MET A 135 7.29 -3.16 -18.83
C MET A 135 7.34 -3.95 -20.15
N GLU A 136 6.35 -3.78 -21.04
CA GLU A 136 6.35 -4.39 -22.37
C GLU A 136 7.56 -3.94 -23.19
N ARG A 137 7.93 -2.65 -23.12
CA ARG A 137 9.17 -2.14 -23.72
C ARG A 137 10.42 -2.76 -23.09
N ALA A 138 10.47 -2.88 -21.77
CA ALA A 138 11.59 -3.51 -21.08
C ALA A 138 11.80 -4.97 -21.54
N ILE A 139 10.70 -5.71 -21.70
CA ILE A 139 10.70 -7.09 -22.20
C ILE A 139 11.15 -7.14 -23.66
N ALA A 140 10.66 -6.25 -24.51
CA ALA A 140 11.08 -6.18 -25.92
C ALA A 140 12.58 -5.89 -26.08
N VAL A 141 13.18 -5.12 -25.16
CA VAL A 141 14.62 -4.85 -25.12
C VAL A 141 15.41 -6.02 -24.53
N GLY A 142 14.76 -6.94 -23.80
CA GLY A 142 15.36 -8.18 -23.30
C GLY A 142 15.54 -8.25 -21.78
N ILE A 143 14.71 -7.59 -20.97
CA ILE A 143 14.73 -7.85 -19.52
C ILE A 143 14.26 -9.28 -19.24
N GLU A 144 15.08 -10.06 -18.53
CA GLU A 144 14.76 -11.43 -18.12
C GLU A 144 15.18 -11.65 -16.66
N THR A 145 14.36 -11.13 -15.74
CA THR A 145 14.53 -11.32 -14.29
C THR A 145 13.23 -11.83 -13.66
N PRO A 146 13.30 -12.57 -12.53
CA PRO A 146 12.09 -13.00 -11.81
C PRO A 146 11.15 -11.82 -11.50
N ASP A 147 11.70 -10.72 -10.99
CA ASP A 147 10.94 -9.54 -10.60
C ASP A 147 10.24 -8.86 -11.79
N ALA A 148 10.90 -8.78 -12.94
CA ALA A 148 10.30 -8.21 -14.15
C ALA A 148 9.15 -9.10 -14.67
N CYS A 149 9.34 -10.42 -14.67
CA CYS A 149 8.28 -11.36 -15.03
C CYS A 149 7.09 -11.28 -14.07
N TYR A 150 7.35 -11.21 -12.77
CA TYR A 150 6.31 -11.06 -11.75
C TYR A 150 5.54 -9.75 -11.94
N LEU A 151 6.24 -8.61 -12.07
CA LEU A 151 5.58 -7.32 -12.27
C LEU A 151 4.76 -7.30 -13.57
N HIS A 152 5.27 -7.87 -14.68
CA HIS A 152 4.50 -8.00 -15.91
C HIS A 152 3.21 -8.80 -15.70
N ALA A 153 3.29 -9.97 -15.05
CA ALA A 153 2.11 -10.78 -14.76
C ALA A 153 1.10 -10.06 -13.87
N MET A 154 1.56 -9.37 -12.83
CA MET A 154 0.69 -8.59 -11.94
C MET A 154 -0.01 -7.45 -12.70
N LEU A 155 0.72 -6.72 -13.54
CA LEU A 155 0.13 -5.67 -14.40
C LEU A 155 -0.90 -6.26 -15.37
N SER A 156 -0.62 -7.42 -15.98
CA SER A 156 -1.57 -8.12 -16.88
C SER A 156 -2.82 -8.52 -16.13
N GLN A 157 -2.70 -9.03 -14.91
CA GLN A 157 -3.84 -9.37 -14.07
C GLN A 157 -4.66 -8.13 -13.72
N PHE A 158 -4.01 -7.03 -13.33
CA PHE A 158 -4.68 -5.80 -12.94
C PHE A 158 -5.45 -5.15 -14.08
N THR A 159 -4.95 -5.22 -15.32
CA THR A 159 -5.64 -4.75 -16.53
C THR A 159 -6.71 -5.72 -17.05
N GLY A 160 -6.80 -6.94 -16.50
CA GLY A 160 -7.81 -7.94 -16.88
C GLY A 160 -7.34 -8.94 -17.95
N ASN A 161 -6.06 -8.89 -18.35
CA ASN A 161 -5.42 -9.83 -19.28
C ASN A 161 -5.02 -11.13 -18.55
N ILE A 162 -6.01 -11.84 -18.00
CA ILE A 162 -5.82 -13.04 -17.16
C ILE A 162 -5.03 -14.15 -17.87
N ALA A 163 -5.32 -14.40 -19.15
CA ALA A 163 -4.61 -15.41 -19.93
C ALA A 163 -3.11 -15.09 -20.10
N GLN A 164 -2.79 -13.82 -20.34
CA GLN A 164 -1.41 -13.35 -20.44
C GLN A 164 -0.70 -13.47 -19.09
N ALA A 165 -1.33 -13.01 -18.00
CA ALA A 165 -0.78 -13.12 -16.65
C ALA A 165 -0.41 -14.58 -16.31
N ARG A 166 -1.34 -15.51 -16.57
CA ARG A 166 -1.09 -16.94 -16.36
C ARG A 166 0.08 -17.45 -17.20
N SER A 167 0.10 -17.16 -18.50
CA SER A 167 1.17 -17.61 -19.40
C SER A 167 2.56 -17.12 -18.96
N VAL A 168 2.65 -15.84 -18.53
CA VAL A 168 3.87 -15.24 -18.01
C VAL A 168 4.33 -15.92 -16.71
N LEU A 169 3.41 -16.19 -15.78
CA LEU A 169 3.72 -16.85 -14.50
C LEU A 169 4.16 -18.31 -14.70
N GLU A 170 3.50 -19.05 -15.59
CA GLU A 170 3.92 -20.41 -15.95
C GLU A 170 5.32 -20.41 -16.58
N ALA A 171 5.63 -19.46 -17.47
CA ALA A 171 6.97 -19.30 -18.02
C ALA A 171 8.00 -18.94 -16.94
N CYS A 172 7.63 -18.04 -16.03
CA CYS A 172 8.44 -17.64 -14.90
C CYS A 172 8.80 -18.83 -14.01
N LEU A 173 7.83 -19.67 -13.62
CA LEU A 173 8.07 -20.85 -12.78
C LEU A 173 8.84 -21.97 -13.50
N ARG A 174 8.77 -22.06 -14.85
CA ARG A 174 9.66 -22.95 -15.59
C ARG A 174 11.13 -22.50 -15.51
N ARG A 175 11.38 -21.19 -15.51
CA ARG A 175 12.73 -20.60 -15.50
C ARG A 175 13.32 -20.48 -14.10
N TRP A 176 12.50 -20.08 -13.14
CA TRP A 176 12.83 -19.88 -11.72
C TRP A 176 11.87 -20.73 -10.86
N PRO A 177 12.11 -22.06 -10.78
CA PRO A 177 11.19 -22.99 -10.13
C PRO A 177 11.01 -22.80 -8.63
N ASN A 178 11.84 -21.97 -8.00
CA ASN A 178 11.81 -21.69 -6.57
C ASN A 178 11.17 -20.33 -6.24
N PHE A 179 10.53 -19.67 -7.22
CA PHE A 179 9.99 -18.33 -7.02
C PHE A 179 8.58 -18.35 -6.42
N GLY A 180 8.51 -18.31 -5.09
CA GLY A 180 7.25 -18.43 -4.33
C GLY A 180 6.20 -17.38 -4.69
N ASP A 181 6.60 -16.12 -4.93
CA ASP A 181 5.64 -15.05 -5.26
C ASP A 181 4.91 -15.33 -6.59
N ALA A 182 5.60 -15.90 -7.58
CA ALA A 182 4.99 -16.32 -8.83
C ALA A 182 4.00 -17.49 -8.63
N ALA A 183 4.30 -18.43 -7.72
CA ALA A 183 3.37 -19.51 -7.36
C ALA A 183 2.09 -18.97 -6.72
N VAL A 184 2.22 -18.02 -5.77
CA VAL A 184 1.07 -17.35 -5.13
C VAL A 184 0.24 -16.60 -6.17
N ALA A 185 0.87 -15.81 -7.05
CA ALA A 185 0.17 -15.08 -8.09
C ALA A 185 -0.55 -16.01 -9.07
N LEU A 186 0.08 -17.12 -9.47
CA LEU A 186 -0.51 -18.10 -10.39
C LEU A 186 -1.77 -18.74 -9.80
N ALA A 187 -1.71 -19.17 -8.54
CA ALA A 187 -2.85 -19.75 -7.85
C ALA A 187 -4.03 -18.77 -7.70
N ASN A 188 -3.75 -17.47 -7.60
CA ASN A 188 -4.75 -16.40 -7.44
C ASN A 188 -5.24 -15.76 -8.74
N VAL A 189 -4.66 -16.12 -9.90
CA VAL A 189 -5.04 -15.52 -11.20
C VAL A 189 -6.48 -15.84 -11.59
N ARG A 190 -7.02 -16.95 -11.08
CA ARG A 190 -8.40 -17.41 -11.26
C ARG A 190 -8.80 -18.37 -10.13
N ARG A 191 -10.07 -18.75 -10.11
CA ARG A 191 -10.53 -19.91 -9.34
C ARG A 191 -10.05 -21.21 -10.02
N GLN A 192 -9.53 -22.15 -9.22
CA GLN A 192 -9.09 -23.46 -9.66
C GLN A 192 -10.24 -24.46 -9.72
N THR A 193 -10.15 -25.43 -10.61
CA THR A 193 -11.15 -26.51 -10.76
C THR A 193 -10.46 -27.86 -10.86
N ARG A 194 -11.24 -28.95 -10.74
CA ARG A 194 -10.70 -30.32 -10.82
C ARG A 194 -9.98 -30.59 -12.15
N GLU A 195 -10.44 -29.95 -13.21
CA GLU A 195 -9.93 -30.09 -14.58
C GLU A 195 -8.75 -29.14 -14.86
N ALA A 196 -8.62 -28.05 -14.09
CA ALA A 196 -7.65 -27.00 -14.32
C ALA A 196 -7.11 -26.44 -13.00
N ASN A 197 -6.05 -27.06 -12.49
CA ASN A 197 -5.28 -26.69 -11.30
C ASN A 197 -3.80 -27.03 -11.52
N ASP A 198 -2.93 -26.58 -10.62
CA ASP A 198 -1.47 -26.71 -10.69
C ASP A 198 -0.91 -27.51 -9.48
N LEU A 199 -1.74 -28.30 -8.78
CA LEU A 199 -1.40 -29.00 -7.52
C LEU A 199 -0.14 -29.86 -7.60
N ASP A 200 0.03 -30.65 -8.67
CA ASP A 200 1.19 -31.54 -8.83
C ASP A 200 2.48 -30.74 -8.99
N ALA A 201 2.43 -29.63 -9.74
CA ALA A 201 3.56 -28.73 -9.91
C ALA A 201 3.91 -28.01 -8.61
N LEU A 202 2.91 -27.59 -7.82
CA LEU A 202 3.11 -26.97 -6.50
C LEU A 202 3.76 -27.96 -5.51
N ARG A 203 3.27 -29.20 -5.46
CA ARG A 203 3.84 -30.27 -4.62
C ARG A 203 5.28 -30.63 -5.03
N GLU A 204 5.56 -30.65 -6.32
CA GLU A 204 6.92 -30.83 -6.84
C GLU A 204 7.85 -29.66 -6.48
N GLY A 205 7.37 -28.41 -6.58
CA GLY A 205 8.11 -27.23 -6.12
C GLY A 205 8.49 -27.31 -4.65
N LEU A 206 7.54 -27.69 -3.77
CA LEU A 206 7.80 -27.91 -2.35
C LEU A 206 8.85 -29.00 -2.08
N ARG A 207 8.86 -30.09 -2.87
CA ARG A 207 9.84 -31.18 -2.73
C ARG A 207 11.26 -30.76 -3.12
N ARG A 208 11.42 -29.74 -3.97
CA ARG A 208 12.73 -29.20 -4.38
C ARG A 208 13.31 -28.20 -3.39
N LEU A 209 12.45 -27.56 -2.60
CA LEU A 209 12.87 -26.60 -1.59
C LEU A 209 13.29 -27.33 -0.30
N PRO A 210 14.48 -27.05 0.26
CA PRO A 210 14.90 -27.63 1.53
C PRO A 210 13.90 -27.34 2.66
N GLU A 211 13.57 -28.35 3.46
CA GLU A 211 12.60 -28.18 4.55
C GLU A 211 13.15 -27.36 5.72
N ASP A 212 14.41 -27.61 6.08
CA ASP A 212 15.10 -26.95 7.19
C ASP A 212 16.22 -26.05 6.66
N SER A 213 15.81 -24.87 6.20
CA SER A 213 16.73 -23.83 5.74
C SER A 213 16.75 -22.66 6.71
N GLY A 214 17.95 -22.32 7.18
CA GLY A 214 18.21 -21.06 7.89
C GLY A 214 18.06 -19.82 7.00
N ILE A 215 17.98 -20.00 5.68
CA ILE A 215 17.96 -18.94 4.67
C ILE A 215 16.54 -18.39 4.53
N ALA A 216 16.38 -17.08 4.75
CA ALA A 216 15.07 -16.42 4.78
C ALA A 216 14.34 -16.51 3.43
N GLU A 217 15.07 -16.39 2.33
CA GLU A 217 14.56 -16.45 0.96
C GLU A 217 13.97 -17.83 0.64
N VAL A 218 14.60 -18.91 1.13
CA VAL A 218 14.08 -20.27 0.95
C VAL A 218 12.82 -20.49 1.77
N ARG A 219 12.77 -19.98 3.01
CA ARG A 219 11.55 -20.03 3.83
C ARG A 219 10.40 -19.25 3.20
N ALA A 220 10.68 -18.06 2.66
CA ALA A 220 9.69 -17.24 1.98
C ALA A 220 9.16 -17.93 0.71
N ALA A 221 10.04 -18.53 -0.09
CA ALA A 221 9.65 -19.33 -1.24
C ALA A 221 8.72 -20.48 -0.83
N ARG A 222 9.10 -21.25 0.20
CA ARG A 222 8.29 -22.38 0.69
C ARG A 222 6.93 -21.93 1.21
N ALA A 223 6.88 -20.83 1.95
CA ALA A 223 5.64 -20.22 2.40
C ALA A 223 4.71 -19.84 1.23
N GLY A 224 5.28 -19.29 0.15
CA GLY A 224 4.55 -18.98 -1.08
C GLY A 224 3.96 -20.22 -1.76
N PHE A 225 4.72 -21.29 -1.89
CA PHE A 225 4.21 -22.56 -2.44
C PHE A 225 3.13 -23.20 -1.55
N ASP A 226 3.30 -23.19 -0.23
CA ASP A 226 2.25 -23.68 0.69
C ASP A 226 0.99 -22.80 0.64
N SER A 227 1.12 -21.48 0.47
CA SER A 227 -0.02 -20.57 0.29
C SER A 227 -0.75 -20.83 -1.04
N ALA A 228 -0.01 -21.05 -2.12
CA ALA A 228 -0.58 -21.43 -3.41
C ALA A 228 -1.32 -22.77 -3.31
N LEU A 229 -0.70 -23.78 -2.66
CA LEU A 229 -1.30 -25.09 -2.44
C LEU A 229 -2.59 -24.99 -1.63
N PHE A 230 -2.59 -24.19 -0.55
CA PHE A 230 -3.80 -23.89 0.20
C PHE A 230 -4.90 -23.34 -0.71
N LYS A 231 -4.60 -22.32 -1.51
CA LYS A 231 -5.60 -21.66 -2.35
C LYS A 231 -6.24 -22.62 -3.34
N GLU A 232 -5.46 -23.49 -3.98
CA GLU A 232 -6.00 -24.46 -4.93
C GLU A 232 -6.84 -25.54 -4.24
N LEU A 233 -6.36 -26.07 -3.10
CA LEU A 233 -7.11 -27.08 -2.33
C LEU A 233 -8.41 -26.52 -1.76
N ASP A 234 -8.43 -25.27 -1.30
CA ASP A 234 -9.61 -24.54 -0.82
C ASP A 234 -10.66 -24.41 -1.95
N ASP A 235 -10.23 -24.00 -3.14
CA ASP A 235 -11.12 -23.90 -4.32
C ASP A 235 -11.76 -25.24 -4.71
N LEU A 236 -11.02 -26.34 -4.54
CA LEU A 236 -11.43 -27.71 -4.85
C LEU A 236 -12.29 -28.36 -3.75
N GLY A 237 -12.43 -27.71 -2.58
CA GLY A 237 -13.15 -28.22 -1.42
C GLY A 237 -12.39 -29.26 -0.59
N CYS A 238 -11.07 -29.40 -0.79
CA CYS A 238 -10.20 -30.31 -0.06
C CYS A 238 -9.74 -29.70 1.27
N HIS A 239 -10.69 -29.34 2.14
CA HIS A 239 -10.45 -28.47 3.29
C HIS A 239 -9.42 -29.00 4.30
N ASP A 240 -9.36 -30.32 4.55
CA ASP A 240 -8.39 -30.87 5.52
C ASP A 240 -6.93 -30.71 5.05
N GLU A 241 -6.65 -31.01 3.77
CA GLU A 241 -5.32 -30.79 3.18
C GLU A 241 -5.03 -29.28 3.03
N ALA A 242 -6.04 -28.50 2.64
CA ALA A 242 -5.93 -27.04 2.53
C ALA A 242 -5.48 -26.44 3.87
N TRP A 243 -6.11 -26.82 4.98
CA TRP A 243 -5.76 -26.33 6.30
C TRP A 243 -4.30 -26.60 6.68
N GLN A 244 -3.79 -27.79 6.35
CA GLN A 244 -2.40 -28.14 6.61
C GLN A 244 -1.44 -27.24 5.83
N ALA A 245 -1.73 -26.99 4.56
CA ALA A 245 -0.94 -26.08 3.73
C ALA A 245 -0.97 -24.64 4.27
N LEU A 246 -2.16 -24.15 4.64
CA LEU A 246 -2.31 -22.82 5.24
C LEU A 246 -1.50 -22.67 6.54
N THR A 247 -1.58 -23.67 7.42
CA THR A 247 -0.88 -23.66 8.71
C THR A 247 0.64 -23.63 8.50
N ARG A 248 1.18 -24.39 7.54
CA ARG A 248 2.62 -24.36 7.23
C ARG A 248 3.06 -23.01 6.66
N SER A 249 2.30 -22.47 5.71
CA SER A 249 2.58 -21.15 5.13
C SER A 249 2.61 -20.06 6.19
N ASN A 250 1.56 -20.01 7.03
CA ASN A 250 1.42 -19.02 8.08
C ASN A 250 2.51 -19.15 9.15
N ALA A 251 2.88 -20.37 9.56
CA ALA A 251 3.98 -20.59 10.50
C ALA A 251 5.32 -20.05 9.98
N LEU A 252 5.63 -20.26 8.69
CA LEU A 252 6.83 -19.73 8.06
C LEU A 252 6.80 -18.19 7.97
N MET A 253 5.68 -17.62 7.56
CA MET A 253 5.53 -16.17 7.47
C MET A 253 5.58 -15.48 8.83
N HIS A 254 4.97 -16.08 9.85
CA HIS A 254 5.03 -15.58 11.22
C HIS A 254 6.48 -15.58 11.76
N ALA A 255 7.25 -16.64 11.48
CA ALA A 255 8.66 -16.71 11.86
C ALA A 255 9.54 -15.70 11.11
N LEU A 256 9.23 -15.40 9.85
CA LEU A 256 9.95 -14.41 9.04
C LEU A 256 9.60 -12.96 9.44
N HIS A 257 8.36 -12.73 9.89
CA HIS A 257 7.82 -11.41 10.16
C HIS A 257 7.12 -11.40 11.51
N PRO A 258 7.87 -11.31 12.62
CA PRO A 258 7.28 -11.29 13.95
C PRO A 258 6.42 -10.04 14.16
N TYR A 259 5.27 -10.23 14.80
CA TYR A 259 4.31 -9.16 15.10
C TYR A 259 4.62 -8.47 16.43
N ASP A 260 4.73 -7.14 16.42
CA ASP A 260 4.93 -6.31 17.62
C ASP A 260 3.59 -5.86 18.23
N ALA A 261 3.00 -6.71 19.07
CA ALA A 261 1.73 -6.45 19.74
C ALA A 261 1.78 -5.24 20.70
N ALA A 262 2.91 -5.05 21.38
CA ALA A 262 3.10 -3.94 22.31
C ALA A 262 3.20 -2.61 21.55
N GLY A 263 3.98 -2.58 20.46
CA GLY A 263 4.07 -1.43 19.57
C GLY A 263 2.72 -1.07 18.94
N GLU A 264 1.93 -2.07 18.52
CA GLU A 264 0.59 -1.82 17.97
C GLU A 264 -0.36 -1.19 19.01
N THR A 265 -0.33 -1.70 20.24
CA THR A 265 -1.12 -1.14 21.34
C THR A 265 -0.70 0.30 21.62
N ALA A 266 0.61 0.55 21.73
CA ALA A 266 1.15 1.89 21.97
C ALA A 266 0.79 2.88 20.86
N VAL A 267 0.79 2.45 19.59
CA VAL A 267 0.36 3.28 18.46
C VAL A 267 -1.13 3.60 18.55
N THR A 268 -1.96 2.61 18.87
CA THR A 268 -3.41 2.81 19.04
C THR A 268 -3.71 3.79 20.18
N ASP A 269 -3.03 3.64 21.32
CA ASP A 269 -3.16 4.55 22.46
C ASP A 269 -2.70 5.97 22.11
N ALA A 270 -1.58 6.11 21.39
CA ALA A 270 -1.08 7.41 20.93
C ALA A 270 -2.05 8.10 19.96
N ILE A 271 -2.69 7.34 19.05
CA ILE A 271 -3.70 7.87 18.13
C ILE A 271 -4.92 8.37 18.91
N ILE A 272 -5.44 7.57 19.85
CA ILE A 272 -6.60 7.94 20.67
C ILE A 272 -6.28 9.22 21.47
N HIS A 273 -5.14 9.27 22.14
CA HIS A 273 -4.73 10.45 22.90
C HIS A 273 -4.57 11.69 22.00
N ALA A 274 -3.83 11.58 20.89
CA ALA A 274 -3.63 12.70 19.96
C ALA A 274 -4.98 13.22 19.44
N SER A 275 -5.93 12.33 19.13
CA SER A 275 -7.25 12.75 18.66
C SER A 275 -8.05 13.56 19.68
N MET A 276 -7.94 13.24 20.98
CA MET A 276 -8.60 14.00 22.04
C MET A 276 -8.00 15.40 22.18
N ALA A 277 -6.66 15.51 22.09
CA ALA A 277 -5.98 16.79 22.10
C ALA A 277 -6.37 17.65 20.89
N ILE A 278 -6.42 17.05 19.69
CA ILE A 278 -6.80 17.73 18.45
C ILE A 278 -8.26 18.19 18.49
N ALA A 279 -9.17 17.37 19.02
CA ALA A 279 -10.58 17.74 19.16
C ALA A 279 -10.80 18.93 20.11
N ALA A 280 -9.91 19.15 21.08
CA ALA A 280 -9.96 20.30 21.98
C ALA A 280 -9.43 21.61 21.34
N MET A 281 -8.79 21.53 20.17
CA MET A 281 -8.26 22.70 19.48
C MET A 281 -9.39 23.48 18.77
N PRO A 282 -9.32 24.82 18.70
CA PRO A 282 -10.30 25.62 17.98
C PRO A 282 -10.37 25.24 16.51
N ALA A 283 -11.57 25.01 15.97
CA ALA A 283 -11.72 24.73 14.56
C ALA A 283 -11.52 25.99 13.72
N GLU A 284 -10.41 26.07 12.98
CA GLU A 284 -10.27 27.10 11.95
C GLU A 284 -11.14 26.74 10.74
N PRO A 285 -11.75 27.74 10.08
CA PRO A 285 -12.46 27.50 8.84
C PRO A 285 -11.49 26.91 7.81
N ALA A 286 -11.81 25.74 7.27
CA ALA A 286 -11.06 25.21 6.14
C ALA A 286 -11.18 26.22 4.98
N PRO A 287 -10.07 26.55 4.28
CA PRO A 287 -10.14 27.38 3.09
C PRO A 287 -11.12 26.74 2.10
N ALA A 288 -11.92 27.57 1.41
CA ALA A 288 -12.76 27.09 0.33
C ALA A 288 -11.87 26.43 -0.73
N PHE A 289 -12.03 25.11 -0.90
CA PHE A 289 -11.27 24.37 -1.88
C PHE A 289 -12.02 24.28 -3.20
N VAL A 290 -11.33 24.60 -4.29
CA VAL A 290 -11.83 24.47 -5.66
C VAL A 290 -11.07 23.34 -6.35
N GLY A 291 -11.76 22.23 -6.60
CA GLY A 291 -11.19 21.06 -7.26
C GLY A 291 -12.03 19.81 -7.04
N ALA A 292 -11.49 18.66 -7.44
CA ALA A 292 -12.12 17.37 -7.21
C ALA A 292 -12.08 17.00 -5.73
N THR A 293 -13.18 16.44 -5.21
CA THR A 293 -13.29 16.07 -3.79
C THR A 293 -12.80 14.63 -3.58
N PRO A 294 -11.85 14.38 -2.65
CA PRO A 294 -11.46 13.04 -2.28
C PRO A 294 -12.58 12.32 -1.52
N ILE A 295 -12.84 11.06 -1.86
CA ILE A 295 -13.64 10.13 -1.06
C ILE A 295 -12.69 9.12 -0.42
N PHE A 296 -12.70 9.02 0.91
CA PHE A 296 -11.88 8.04 1.61
C PHE A 296 -12.68 6.75 1.84
N ILE A 297 -12.10 5.61 1.49
CA ILE A 297 -12.64 4.30 1.87
C ILE A 297 -11.67 3.64 2.85
N VAL A 298 -12.13 3.46 4.09
CA VAL A 298 -11.36 2.95 5.23
C VAL A 298 -11.97 1.66 5.78
N GLY A 299 -11.21 0.96 6.64
CA GLY A 299 -11.66 -0.26 7.32
C GLY A 299 -10.49 -1.17 7.60
N LEU A 300 -10.76 -2.44 7.90
CA LEU A 300 -9.70 -3.44 7.99
C LEU A 300 -9.40 -4.02 6.58
N PRO A 301 -8.16 -4.39 6.24
CA PRO A 301 -7.88 -5.09 4.98
C PRO A 301 -8.80 -6.31 4.79
N ARG A 302 -9.15 -6.62 3.54
CA ARG A 302 -10.08 -7.71 3.17
C ARG A 302 -11.55 -7.53 3.62
N SER A 303 -11.93 -6.36 4.14
CA SER A 303 -13.31 -6.05 4.54
C SER A 303 -14.31 -5.92 3.37
N GLY A 304 -13.84 -5.77 2.14
CA GLY A 304 -14.69 -5.48 0.97
C GLY A 304 -14.55 -4.07 0.41
N THR A 305 -13.59 -3.28 0.90
CA THR A 305 -13.31 -1.91 0.40
C THR A 305 -13.11 -1.85 -1.11
N THR A 306 -12.47 -2.86 -1.72
CA THR A 306 -12.29 -2.94 -3.17
C THR A 306 -13.61 -3.08 -3.94
N LEU A 307 -14.58 -3.82 -3.41
CA LEU A 307 -15.89 -3.95 -4.04
C LEU A 307 -16.61 -2.60 -4.03
N LEU A 308 -16.63 -1.92 -2.87
CA LEU A 308 -17.22 -0.59 -2.73
C LEU A 308 -16.55 0.45 -3.63
N ASP A 309 -15.21 0.45 -3.69
CA ASP A 309 -14.41 1.28 -4.59
C ASP A 309 -14.82 1.09 -6.05
N ARG A 310 -14.98 -0.16 -6.50
CA ARG A 310 -15.42 -0.46 -7.87
C ARG A 310 -16.87 -0.08 -8.14
N MET A 311 -17.76 -0.27 -7.17
CA MET A 311 -19.16 0.15 -7.30
C MET A 311 -19.25 1.67 -7.45
N LEU A 312 -18.49 2.44 -6.64
CA LEU A 312 -18.49 3.89 -6.72
C LEU A 312 -17.76 4.44 -7.95
N SER A 313 -16.62 3.85 -8.34
CA SER A 313 -15.88 4.26 -9.53
C SER A 313 -16.53 3.84 -10.86
N SER A 314 -17.66 3.12 -10.81
CA SER A 314 -18.55 2.96 -11.96
C SER A 314 -19.48 4.17 -12.18
N HIS A 315 -19.57 5.10 -11.23
CA HIS A 315 -20.31 6.35 -11.41
C HIS A 315 -19.54 7.30 -12.34
N SER A 316 -20.25 7.97 -13.25
CA SER A 316 -19.71 8.92 -14.23
C SER A 316 -18.83 10.06 -13.64
N GLN A 317 -19.04 10.43 -12.37
CA GLN A 317 -18.37 11.54 -11.69
C GLN A 317 -17.23 11.11 -10.77
N VAL A 318 -16.92 9.82 -10.70
CA VAL A 318 -15.99 9.25 -9.73
C VAL A 318 -14.93 8.43 -10.43
N VAL A 319 -13.68 8.55 -9.99
CA VAL A 319 -12.57 7.69 -10.43
C VAL A 319 -11.83 7.10 -9.24
N SER A 320 -11.36 5.87 -9.34
CA SER A 320 -10.53 5.28 -8.28
C SER A 320 -9.07 5.71 -8.42
N ALA A 321 -8.44 6.12 -7.31
CA ALA A 321 -6.99 6.25 -7.23
C ALA A 321 -6.29 4.96 -6.72
N GLY A 322 -7.07 3.94 -6.34
CA GLY A 322 -6.56 2.72 -5.72
C GLY A 322 -6.04 2.94 -4.29
N GLU A 323 -5.07 2.12 -3.88
CA GLU A 323 -4.44 2.22 -2.55
C GLU A 323 -3.32 3.23 -2.54
N THR A 324 -3.58 4.42 -1.99
CA THR A 324 -2.57 5.49 -1.90
C THR A 324 -2.10 5.71 -0.47
N ASN A 325 -0.85 6.13 -0.32
CA ASN A 325 -0.27 6.50 0.96
C ASN A 325 -0.17 8.04 1.10
N ASP A 326 -0.83 8.78 0.22
CA ASP A 326 -0.52 10.19 -0.01
C ASP A 326 -0.85 11.06 1.21
N PHE A 327 -1.98 10.82 1.88
CA PHE A 327 -2.32 11.53 3.13
C PHE A 327 -1.27 11.27 4.23
N ARG A 328 -0.87 10.01 4.43
CA ARG A 328 0.17 9.64 5.40
C ARG A 328 1.52 10.26 5.09
N ARG A 329 1.88 10.41 3.81
CA ARG A 329 3.12 11.09 3.40
C ARG A 329 3.06 12.58 3.75
N GLN A 330 1.94 13.25 3.49
CA GLN A 330 1.79 14.65 3.87
C GLN A 330 1.81 14.84 5.39
N LEU A 331 1.20 13.94 6.16
CA LEU A 331 1.30 13.96 7.63
C LEU A 331 2.75 13.85 8.10
N ARG A 332 3.54 12.96 7.50
CA ARG A 332 4.98 12.81 7.80
C ARG A 332 5.78 14.05 7.43
N TRP A 333 5.44 14.70 6.33
CA TRP A 333 6.03 15.97 5.94
C TRP A 333 5.72 17.07 6.96
N MET A 334 4.46 17.20 7.36
CA MET A 334 4.01 18.20 8.34
C MET A 334 4.64 17.99 9.73
N THR A 335 4.81 16.74 10.14
CA THR A 335 5.43 16.38 11.42
C THR A 335 6.96 16.32 11.38
N ASP A 336 7.55 16.44 10.17
CA ASP A 336 8.99 16.29 9.92
C ASP A 336 9.54 14.96 10.46
N VAL A 337 8.86 13.86 10.14
CA VAL A 337 9.20 12.51 10.60
C VAL A 337 9.33 11.53 9.43
N PRO A 338 10.53 10.99 9.17
CA PRO A 338 10.70 9.97 8.15
C PRO A 338 10.12 8.60 8.58
N PRO A 339 9.86 7.69 7.63
CA PRO A 339 9.40 6.34 7.93
C PRO A 339 10.41 5.59 8.80
N SER A 340 10.01 5.14 9.99
CA SER A 340 10.88 4.40 10.93
C SER A 340 10.10 3.40 11.79
N GLY A 341 9.18 2.67 11.17
CA GLY A 341 8.35 1.67 11.83
C GLY A 341 7.46 2.26 12.94
N VAL A 342 7.30 1.50 14.03
CA VAL A 342 6.48 1.89 15.20
C VAL A 342 6.92 3.22 15.78
N GLN A 343 8.23 3.44 15.97
CA GLN A 343 8.70 4.69 16.57
C GLN A 343 8.45 5.92 15.68
N GLY A 344 8.56 5.77 14.36
CA GLY A 344 8.17 6.82 13.43
C GLY A 344 6.69 7.17 13.56
N MET A 345 5.83 6.15 13.69
CA MET A 345 4.38 6.38 13.90
C MET A 345 4.11 7.09 15.23
N LEU A 346 4.68 6.63 16.34
CA LEU A 346 4.52 7.27 17.65
C LEU A 346 5.01 8.71 17.65
N THR A 347 6.14 8.99 17.00
CA THR A 347 6.68 10.35 16.89
C THR A 347 5.79 11.25 16.04
N ALA A 348 5.28 10.75 14.91
CA ALA A 348 4.35 11.50 14.08
C ALA A 348 3.04 11.80 14.83
N GLN A 349 2.50 10.86 15.60
CA GLN A 349 1.29 11.10 16.41
C GLN A 349 1.51 12.09 17.55
N ARG A 350 2.69 12.08 18.19
CA ARG A 350 3.00 13.11 19.20
C ARG A 350 3.09 14.51 18.60
N ARG A 351 3.69 14.64 17.41
CA ARG A 351 3.87 15.94 16.74
C ARG A 351 2.63 16.42 15.97
N SER A 352 1.64 15.54 15.74
CA SER A 352 0.44 15.89 14.99
C SER A 352 -0.46 16.88 15.71
N THR A 353 -0.26 17.13 17.01
CA THR A 353 -0.98 18.17 17.76
C THR A 353 -0.48 19.58 17.46
N ASP A 354 0.71 19.71 16.87
CA ASP A 354 1.41 20.99 16.67
C ASP A 354 1.46 21.42 15.20
N ILE A 355 0.78 20.69 14.31
CA ILE A 355 0.78 20.98 12.86
C ILE A 355 -0.39 21.89 12.48
N ASP A 356 -0.22 22.57 11.34
CA ASP A 356 -1.30 23.26 10.65
C ASP A 356 -2.12 22.25 9.82
N PHE A 357 -3.37 22.03 10.22
CA PHE A 357 -4.28 21.10 9.54
C PHE A 357 -4.79 21.64 8.20
N ALA A 358 -4.90 22.96 8.04
CA ALA A 358 -5.28 23.57 6.77
C ALA A 358 -4.16 23.35 5.75
N GLU A 359 -2.90 23.53 6.16
CA GLU A 359 -1.73 23.21 5.32
C GLU A 359 -1.64 21.71 5.02
N LEU A 360 -1.91 20.82 5.99
CA LEU A 360 -1.96 19.37 5.74
C LEU A 360 -2.98 19.04 4.64
N GLY A 361 -4.18 19.61 4.72
CA GLY A 361 -5.23 19.44 3.71
C GLY A 361 -4.83 20.00 2.35
N ALA A 362 -4.28 21.22 2.32
CA ALA A 362 -3.81 21.87 1.10
C ALA A 362 -2.73 21.07 0.39
N ARG A 363 -1.72 20.58 1.13
CA ARG A 363 -0.66 19.72 0.60
C ARG A 363 -1.20 18.41 0.05
N TYR A 364 -2.11 17.75 0.77
CA TYR A 364 -2.72 16.51 0.28
C TYR A 364 -3.45 16.74 -1.05
N LEU A 365 -4.28 17.78 -1.12
CA LEU A 365 -5.01 18.11 -2.33
C LEU A 365 -4.04 18.45 -3.47
N GLN A 366 -3.06 19.32 -3.24
CA GLN A 366 -2.04 19.68 -4.22
C GLN A 366 -1.38 18.44 -4.85
N GLN A 367 -0.99 17.46 -4.03
CA GLN A 367 -0.25 16.28 -4.50
C GLN A 367 -1.12 15.22 -5.18
N THR A 368 -2.46 15.30 -5.05
CA THR A 368 -3.38 14.23 -5.47
C THR A 368 -4.45 14.66 -6.49
N GLN A 369 -4.71 15.94 -6.71
CA GLN A 369 -5.78 16.41 -7.60
C GLN A 369 -5.74 15.80 -9.01
N TRP A 370 -4.53 15.57 -9.54
CA TRP A 370 -4.34 14.94 -10.86
C TRP A 370 -5.00 13.56 -10.99
N ARG A 371 -5.19 12.86 -9.87
CA ARG A 371 -5.81 11.53 -9.82
C ARG A 371 -7.29 11.56 -10.21
N ALA A 372 -7.93 12.72 -10.11
CA ALA A 372 -9.31 12.90 -10.51
C ALA A 372 -9.51 12.78 -12.03
N GLN A 373 -8.47 12.95 -12.86
CA GLN A 373 -8.59 12.80 -14.32
C GLN A 373 -9.80 13.57 -14.92
N GLY A 374 -10.09 14.77 -14.38
CA GLY A 374 -11.22 15.60 -14.79
C GLY A 374 -12.59 15.22 -14.19
N ARG A 375 -12.67 14.22 -13.32
CA ARG A 375 -13.88 13.85 -12.56
C ARG A 375 -14.06 14.77 -11.35
N GLN A 376 -15.30 14.85 -10.85
CA GLN A 376 -15.63 15.63 -9.67
C GLN A 376 -15.11 14.98 -8.38
N PHE A 377 -15.00 13.65 -8.35
CA PHE A 377 -14.50 12.91 -7.19
C PHE A 377 -13.40 11.92 -7.57
N TYR A 378 -12.50 11.67 -6.62
CA TYR A 378 -11.55 10.57 -6.70
C TYR A 378 -11.50 9.80 -5.39
N ILE A 379 -11.37 8.48 -5.46
CA ILE A 379 -11.38 7.60 -4.29
C ILE A 379 -9.94 7.35 -3.83
N ASP A 380 -9.61 7.76 -2.60
CA ASP A 380 -8.44 7.27 -1.88
C ASP A 380 -8.87 6.08 -1.00
N LYS A 381 -8.70 4.87 -1.54
CA LYS A 381 -9.08 3.63 -0.85
C LYS A 381 -7.84 3.03 -0.24
N LEU A 382 -7.62 3.27 1.04
CA LEU A 382 -6.63 2.51 1.81
C LEU A 382 -7.24 2.15 3.16
N PRO A 383 -7.52 0.85 3.44
CA PRO A 383 -8.26 0.45 4.64
C PRO A 383 -7.65 1.04 5.92
N ILE A 384 -6.32 0.97 6.05
CA ILE A 384 -5.60 1.41 7.25
C ILE A 384 -5.66 2.93 7.50
N ASN A 385 -6.21 3.72 6.58
CA ASN A 385 -6.55 5.12 6.84
C ASN A 385 -7.60 5.29 7.95
N VAL A 386 -8.23 4.20 8.42
CA VAL A 386 -9.04 4.19 9.66
C VAL A 386 -8.25 4.76 10.86
N ARG A 387 -6.92 4.66 10.85
CA ARG A 387 -6.04 5.27 11.87
C ARG A 387 -5.94 6.78 11.81
N MET A 388 -6.37 7.39 10.71
CA MET A 388 -6.20 8.81 10.42
C MET A 388 -7.54 9.55 10.30
N VAL A 389 -8.67 8.93 10.66
CA VAL A 389 -10.01 9.56 10.56
C VAL A 389 -10.06 10.93 11.22
N HIS A 390 -9.55 11.05 12.45
CA HIS A 390 -9.48 12.34 13.16
C HIS A 390 -8.68 13.41 12.41
N LEU A 391 -7.54 13.03 11.79
CA LEU A 391 -6.69 13.94 11.01
C LEU A 391 -7.34 14.32 9.68
N ILE A 392 -7.95 13.35 8.99
CA ILE A 392 -8.65 13.58 7.73
C ILE A 392 -9.82 14.53 7.97
N ARG A 393 -10.64 14.30 9.01
CA ARG A 393 -11.74 15.21 9.36
C ARG A 393 -11.27 16.60 9.74
N ARG A 394 -10.11 16.71 10.39
CA ARG A 394 -9.53 18.00 10.74
C ARG A 394 -8.99 18.76 9.53
N ALA A 395 -8.32 18.08 8.62
CA ALA A 395 -7.66 18.69 7.45
C ALA A 395 -8.61 18.88 6.25
N LEU A 396 -9.61 18.01 6.11
CA LEU A 396 -10.51 17.92 4.95
C LEU A 396 -11.96 17.68 5.43
N PRO A 397 -12.58 18.65 6.13
CA PRO A 397 -13.88 18.44 6.77
C PRO A 397 -15.00 18.05 5.78
N HIS A 398 -14.89 18.48 4.52
CA HIS A 398 -15.86 18.21 3.45
C HIS A 398 -15.71 16.82 2.81
N ALA A 399 -14.61 16.11 3.02
CA ALA A 399 -14.36 14.83 2.36
C ALA A 399 -15.27 13.73 2.95
N PRO A 400 -16.02 12.98 2.12
CA PRO A 400 -16.74 11.80 2.57
C PRO A 400 -15.77 10.72 3.06
N ILE A 401 -16.12 10.04 4.15
CA ILE A 401 -15.36 8.90 4.69
C ILE A 401 -16.32 7.71 4.82
N LEU A 402 -16.05 6.66 4.07
CA LEU A 402 -16.81 5.42 4.04
C LEU A 402 -16.02 4.35 4.80
N HIS A 403 -16.62 3.76 5.82
CA HIS A 403 -16.01 2.73 6.65
C HIS A 403 -16.62 1.37 6.33
N MET A 404 -15.84 0.49 5.72
CA MET A 404 -16.28 -0.87 5.40
C MET A 404 -16.27 -1.75 6.65
N VAL A 405 -17.45 -2.22 7.05
CA VAL A 405 -17.64 -3.08 8.23
C VAL A 405 -17.99 -4.50 7.77
N ARG A 406 -17.32 -5.49 8.34
CA ARG A 406 -17.55 -6.91 8.03
C ARG A 406 -17.49 -7.72 9.31
N GLU A 407 -18.27 -8.80 9.35
CA GLU A 407 -18.33 -9.71 10.51
C GLU A 407 -16.94 -10.16 10.98
N PRO A 408 -16.67 -10.19 12.31
CA PRO A 408 -15.33 -10.42 12.86
C PRO A 408 -14.67 -11.70 12.34
N MET A 409 -15.40 -12.81 12.35
CA MET A 409 -14.89 -14.10 11.87
C MET A 409 -14.62 -14.11 10.36
N ASP A 410 -15.53 -13.51 9.57
CA ASP A 410 -15.39 -13.43 8.12
C ASP A 410 -14.15 -12.63 7.72
N ILE A 411 -13.93 -11.48 8.35
CA ILE A 411 -12.80 -10.61 8.01
C ILE A 411 -11.48 -11.13 8.55
N CYS A 412 -11.45 -11.66 9.78
CA CYS A 412 -10.25 -12.25 10.35
C CYS A 412 -9.83 -13.47 9.53
N PHE A 413 -10.74 -14.41 9.22
CA PHE A 413 -10.40 -15.54 8.37
C PHE A 413 -9.93 -15.10 6.97
N SER A 414 -10.55 -14.07 6.39
CA SER A 414 -10.11 -13.53 5.09
C SER A 414 -8.70 -12.92 5.12
N ASN A 415 -8.24 -12.38 6.25
CA ASN A 415 -6.85 -11.98 6.46
C ASN A 415 -5.96 -13.20 6.70
N PHE A 416 -6.36 -14.12 7.58
CA PHE A 416 -5.59 -15.29 7.96
C PHE A 416 -5.24 -16.19 6.78
N LYS A 417 -6.14 -16.29 5.80
CA LYS A 417 -5.95 -17.15 4.63
C LYS A 417 -5.18 -16.51 3.47
N ALA A 418 -4.83 -15.23 3.57
CA ALA A 418 -4.17 -14.48 2.51
C ALA A 418 -2.71 -14.19 2.85
N MET A 419 -1.79 -14.43 1.90
CA MET A 419 -0.39 -14.04 2.05
C MET A 419 -0.22 -12.56 1.73
N LEU A 420 -0.32 -11.70 2.76
CA LEU A 420 -0.32 -10.24 2.66
C LEU A 420 1.07 -9.58 2.79
N GLY A 421 2.13 -10.38 2.91
CA GLY A 421 3.51 -9.91 3.07
C GLY A 421 3.79 -9.31 4.46
N PRO A 422 4.98 -8.70 4.64
CA PRO A 422 5.45 -8.22 5.94
C PRO A 422 4.61 -7.07 6.52
N VAL A 423 3.89 -6.32 5.68
CA VAL A 423 3.08 -5.17 6.12
C VAL A 423 1.88 -5.57 6.97
N SER A 424 1.48 -6.84 6.91
CA SER A 424 0.36 -7.41 7.65
C SER A 424 0.79 -8.59 8.51
N ALA A 425 1.96 -8.50 9.17
CA ALA A 425 2.51 -9.55 10.03
C ALA A 425 1.50 -10.14 11.05
N TYR A 426 0.51 -9.35 11.47
CA TYR A 426 -0.58 -9.78 12.35
C TYR A 426 -1.47 -10.89 11.77
N SER A 427 -1.47 -11.13 10.45
CA SER A 427 -2.40 -12.05 9.82
C SER A 427 -1.95 -13.51 9.84
N TYR A 428 -0.72 -13.80 10.28
CA TYR A 428 -0.13 -15.14 10.18
C TYR A 428 -0.26 -15.99 11.45
N ASP A 429 -0.84 -15.45 12.52
CA ASP A 429 -1.15 -16.20 13.73
C ASP A 429 -2.51 -15.74 14.30
N MET A 430 -3.32 -16.67 14.80
CA MET A 430 -4.68 -16.38 15.26
C MET A 430 -4.73 -15.44 16.46
N HIS A 431 -3.80 -15.57 17.41
CA HIS A 431 -3.74 -14.69 18.57
C HIS A 431 -3.27 -13.29 18.18
N THR A 432 -2.27 -13.20 17.30
CA THR A 432 -1.81 -11.89 16.78
C THR A 432 -2.90 -11.18 15.98
N LEU A 433 -3.68 -11.93 15.20
CA LEU A 433 -4.79 -11.43 14.41
C LEU A 433 -5.94 -10.94 15.30
N ALA A 434 -6.33 -11.72 16.32
CA ALA A 434 -7.34 -11.30 17.28
C ALA A 434 -6.92 -10.04 18.03
N HIS A 435 -5.66 -9.95 18.48
CA HIS A 435 -5.13 -8.75 19.13
C HIS A 435 -5.21 -7.52 18.21
N TYR A 436 -4.75 -7.66 16.96
CA TYR A 436 -4.83 -6.57 15.98
C TYR A 436 -6.28 -6.14 15.70
N TYR A 437 -7.19 -7.10 15.53
CA TYR A 437 -8.61 -6.81 15.37
C TYR A 437 -9.18 -6.07 16.59
N GLY A 438 -8.78 -6.45 17.80
CA GLY A 438 -9.12 -5.74 19.03
C GLY A 438 -8.64 -4.28 19.02
N GLN A 439 -7.42 -4.00 18.57
CA GLN A 439 -6.92 -2.63 18.41
C GLN A 439 -7.73 -1.83 17.38
N TYR A 440 -8.12 -2.47 16.27
CA TYR A 440 -9.00 -1.89 15.27
C TYR A 440 -10.38 -1.53 15.87
N VAL A 441 -11.01 -2.43 16.63
CA VAL A 441 -12.31 -2.18 17.27
C VAL A 441 -12.22 -1.07 18.32
N ARG A 442 -11.16 -1.05 19.15
CA ARG A 442 -10.92 0.05 20.10
C ARG A 442 -10.93 1.40 19.38
N LEU A 443 -10.25 1.45 18.23
CA LEU A 443 -10.10 2.68 17.47
C LEU A 443 -11.39 3.12 16.78
N THR A 444 -12.12 2.21 16.14
CA THR A 444 -13.39 2.53 15.47
C THR A 444 -14.48 2.92 16.48
N ASN A 445 -14.58 2.20 17.61
CA ASN A 445 -15.49 2.57 18.70
C ASN A 445 -15.17 3.96 19.26
N HIS A 446 -13.89 4.30 19.39
CA HIS A 446 -13.47 5.65 19.80
C HIS A 446 -13.93 6.70 18.79
N TRP A 447 -13.82 6.46 17.48
CA TRP A 447 -14.34 7.38 16.45
C TRP A 447 -15.85 7.56 16.52
N HIS A 448 -16.61 6.47 16.63
CA HIS A 448 -18.08 6.55 16.73
C HIS A 448 -18.54 7.30 17.99
N THR A 449 -17.79 7.17 19.09
CA THR A 449 -18.12 7.85 20.35
C THR A 449 -17.69 9.31 20.36
N SER A 450 -16.47 9.62 19.91
CA SER A 450 -15.88 10.95 20.00
C SER A 450 -16.23 11.88 18.84
N MET A 451 -16.56 11.34 17.66
CA MET A 451 -16.92 12.09 16.47
C MET A 451 -18.11 11.42 15.73
N PRO A 452 -19.33 11.45 16.30
CA PRO A 452 -20.51 10.89 15.64
C PRO A 452 -20.69 11.45 14.22
N GLY A 453 -20.92 10.58 13.23
CA GLY A 453 -21.02 10.96 11.82
C GLY A 453 -19.69 11.24 11.11
N ALA A 454 -18.53 11.04 11.76
CA ALA A 454 -17.23 11.18 11.11
C ALA A 454 -16.98 10.16 9.99
N MET A 455 -17.71 9.06 9.95
CA MET A 455 -17.68 8.10 8.85
C MET A 455 -19.03 7.41 8.70
N LEU A 456 -19.40 7.03 7.49
CA LEU A 456 -20.56 6.20 7.23
C LEU A 456 -20.15 4.72 7.29
N ASP A 457 -20.80 3.94 8.14
CA ASP A 457 -20.57 2.50 8.20
C ASP A 457 -21.31 1.79 7.07
N VAL A 458 -20.55 1.07 6.26
CA VAL A 458 -21.04 0.27 5.13
C VAL A 458 -20.86 -1.20 5.48
N SER A 459 -21.96 -1.88 5.82
CA SER A 459 -21.97 -3.32 6.07
C SER A 459 -21.69 -4.08 4.77
N TYR A 460 -20.62 -4.88 4.76
CA TYR A 460 -20.30 -5.78 3.66
C TYR A 460 -21.45 -6.76 3.38
N ALA A 461 -22.08 -7.30 4.44
CA ALA A 461 -23.19 -8.23 4.30
C ALA A 461 -24.36 -7.57 3.56
N SER A 462 -24.78 -6.37 3.97
CA SER A 462 -25.83 -5.60 3.30
C SER A 462 -25.43 -5.17 1.89
N LEU A 463 -24.16 -4.85 1.66
CA LEU A 463 -23.65 -4.47 0.34
C LEU A 463 -23.82 -5.60 -0.69
N VAL A 464 -23.64 -6.86 -0.28
CA VAL A 464 -23.75 -8.01 -1.19
C VAL A 464 -25.14 -8.67 -1.21
N SER A 465 -25.96 -8.47 -0.16
CA SER A 465 -27.32 -9.00 -0.11
C SER A 465 -28.36 -8.03 -0.67
N GLU A 466 -28.19 -6.73 -0.41
CA GLU A 466 -29.12 -5.66 -0.77
C GLU A 466 -28.35 -4.47 -1.39
N PRO A 467 -27.61 -4.68 -2.49
CA PRO A 467 -26.67 -3.69 -3.04
C PRO A 467 -27.34 -2.35 -3.37
N ALA A 468 -28.56 -2.35 -3.91
CA ALA A 468 -29.26 -1.13 -4.27
C ALA A 468 -29.66 -0.26 -3.08
N VAL A 469 -30.03 -0.88 -1.96
CA VAL A 469 -30.39 -0.16 -0.72
C VAL A 469 -29.12 0.43 -0.09
N THR A 470 -28.08 -0.40 0.02
CA THR A 470 -26.81 0.01 0.62
C THR A 470 -26.14 1.12 -0.20
N LEU A 471 -26.09 1.00 -1.53
CA LEU A 471 -25.47 2.02 -2.38
C LEU A 471 -26.22 3.35 -2.36
N ARG A 472 -27.55 3.35 -2.25
CA ARG A 472 -28.30 4.61 -2.16
C ARG A 472 -27.83 5.46 -0.98
N ARG A 473 -27.65 4.83 0.19
CA ARG A 473 -27.13 5.49 1.41
C ARG A 473 -25.70 6.00 1.21
N VAL A 474 -24.85 5.20 0.57
CA VAL A 474 -23.47 5.59 0.27
C VAL A 474 -23.43 6.79 -0.68
N LEU A 475 -24.19 6.76 -1.76
CA LEU A 475 -24.24 7.84 -2.75
C LEU A 475 -24.80 9.12 -2.14
N GLU A 476 -25.86 9.02 -1.32
CA GLU A 476 -26.41 10.15 -0.57
C GLU A 476 -25.36 10.79 0.36
N HIS A 477 -24.62 9.98 1.12
CA HIS A 477 -23.53 10.47 1.98
C HIS A 477 -22.42 11.17 1.18
N CYS A 478 -22.15 10.72 -0.04
CA CYS A 478 -21.18 11.33 -0.95
C CYS A 478 -21.75 12.54 -1.73
N GLY A 479 -23.05 12.84 -1.62
CA GLY A 479 -23.70 13.89 -2.42
C GLY A 479 -23.82 13.54 -3.92
N LEU A 480 -23.89 12.24 -4.24
CA LEU A 480 -23.98 11.71 -5.60
C LEU A 480 -25.40 11.23 -5.93
N ALA A 481 -25.79 11.36 -7.19
CA ALA A 481 -27.03 10.78 -7.68
C ALA A 481 -26.89 9.26 -7.87
N ALA A 482 -28.02 8.54 -7.88
CA ALA A 482 -28.01 7.12 -8.20
C ALA A 482 -27.75 6.88 -9.69
N GLU A 483 -26.76 6.04 -10.02
CA GLU A 483 -26.49 5.57 -11.38
C GLU A 483 -26.47 4.03 -11.40
N ASP A 484 -27.17 3.43 -12.38
CA ASP A 484 -27.30 1.98 -12.52
C ASP A 484 -25.95 1.25 -12.66
N GLY A 485 -24.96 1.90 -13.29
CA GLY A 485 -23.60 1.37 -13.44
C GLY A 485 -22.94 0.99 -12.11
N CYS A 486 -23.33 1.63 -11.00
CA CYS A 486 -22.80 1.32 -9.67
C CYS A 486 -23.19 -0.08 -9.17
N LEU A 487 -24.29 -0.65 -9.68
CA LEU A 487 -24.75 -2.01 -9.35
C LEU A 487 -24.06 -3.09 -10.17
N HIS A 488 -23.26 -2.70 -11.15
CA HIS A 488 -22.60 -3.59 -12.10
C HIS A 488 -21.07 -3.43 -12.09
N PRO A 489 -20.39 -3.61 -10.94
CA PRO A 489 -18.95 -3.45 -10.83
C PRO A 489 -18.14 -4.42 -11.70
N GLU A 490 -18.72 -5.54 -12.14
CA GLU A 490 -18.13 -6.49 -13.09
C GLU A 490 -17.91 -5.86 -14.48
N ARG A 491 -18.70 -4.85 -14.85
CA ARG A 491 -18.60 -4.14 -16.14
C ARG A 491 -17.52 -3.06 -16.12
N ASN A 492 -16.98 -2.72 -14.96
CA ASN A 492 -15.95 -1.69 -14.84
C ASN A 492 -14.61 -2.20 -15.42
N ALA A 493 -14.20 -1.66 -16.56
CA ALA A 493 -12.98 -2.07 -17.26
C ALA A 493 -11.69 -1.53 -16.61
N ALA A 494 -11.79 -0.61 -15.64
CA ALA A 494 -10.62 0.00 -15.02
C ALA A 494 -9.73 -1.05 -14.32
N ALA A 495 -8.43 -0.75 -14.32
CA ALA A 495 -7.45 -1.59 -13.67
C ALA A 495 -7.63 -1.60 -12.15
N VAL A 496 -7.37 -2.74 -11.50
CA VAL A 496 -7.58 -2.91 -10.05
C VAL A 496 -6.40 -3.65 -9.42
N ALA A 497 -5.53 -2.91 -8.73
CA ALA A 497 -4.34 -3.43 -8.06
C ALA A 497 -4.65 -3.88 -6.63
N THR A 498 -5.09 -5.13 -6.46
CA THR A 498 -5.42 -5.71 -5.15
C THR A 498 -5.39 -7.23 -5.22
N PRO A 499 -5.13 -7.94 -4.08
CA PRO A 499 -5.24 -9.39 -4.04
C PRO A 499 -6.63 -9.94 -4.43
N SER A 500 -7.69 -9.12 -4.33
CA SER A 500 -9.05 -9.48 -4.77
C SER A 500 -9.36 -9.16 -6.25
N SER A 501 -8.37 -8.83 -7.07
CA SER A 501 -8.58 -8.33 -8.45
C SER A 501 -9.42 -9.27 -9.32
N ALA A 502 -9.24 -10.59 -9.23
CA ALA A 502 -10.03 -11.57 -9.95
C ALA A 502 -11.50 -11.59 -9.46
N GLN A 503 -11.69 -11.58 -8.14
CA GLN A 503 -13.01 -11.65 -7.51
C GLN A 503 -13.92 -10.48 -7.88
N VAL A 504 -13.37 -9.27 -7.95
CA VAL A 504 -14.18 -8.06 -8.19
C VAL A 504 -14.52 -7.82 -9.67
N ARG A 505 -14.08 -8.72 -10.55
CA ARG A 505 -14.49 -8.79 -11.96
C ARG A 505 -15.65 -9.77 -12.17
N GLU A 506 -16.09 -10.45 -11.11
CA GLU A 506 -17.32 -11.26 -11.11
C GLU A 506 -18.52 -10.41 -10.66
N PRO A 507 -19.76 -10.81 -11.02
CA PRO A 507 -20.96 -10.21 -10.45
C PRO A 507 -20.96 -10.25 -8.92
N ILE A 508 -21.64 -9.29 -8.30
CA ILE A 508 -21.80 -9.23 -6.83
C ILE A 508 -22.32 -10.58 -6.32
N HIS A 509 -21.62 -11.16 -5.36
CA HIS A 509 -21.92 -12.49 -4.86
C HIS A 509 -21.73 -12.61 -3.34
N GLN A 510 -22.46 -13.53 -2.72
CA GLN A 510 -22.45 -13.73 -1.27
C GLN A 510 -21.47 -14.82 -0.79
N ARG A 511 -20.67 -15.43 -1.69
CA ARG A 511 -19.77 -16.56 -1.37
C ARG A 511 -18.80 -16.32 -0.21
N ALA A 512 -18.40 -15.07 0.00
CA ALA A 512 -17.46 -14.71 1.06
C ALA A 512 -18.13 -14.56 2.45
N LEU A 513 -19.47 -14.64 2.53
CA LEU A 513 -20.19 -14.62 3.81
C LEU A 513 -20.14 -16.00 4.46
N GLY A 514 -19.64 -16.06 5.69
CA GLY A 514 -19.56 -17.30 6.47
C GLY A 514 -18.57 -18.33 5.94
N GLU A 515 -17.61 -17.93 5.10
CA GLU A 515 -16.62 -18.83 4.49
C GLU A 515 -15.76 -19.55 5.54
N TRP A 516 -15.51 -18.90 6.68
CA TRP A 516 -14.79 -19.49 7.81
C TRP A 516 -15.44 -20.76 8.36
N ARG A 517 -16.75 -20.98 8.10
CA ARG A 517 -17.47 -22.15 8.61
C ARG A 517 -16.94 -23.47 8.04
N HIS A 518 -16.29 -23.44 6.87
CA HIS A 518 -15.59 -24.62 6.33
C HIS A 518 -14.43 -25.09 7.23
N TYR A 519 -13.90 -24.17 8.04
CA TYR A 519 -12.78 -24.39 8.96
C TYR A 519 -13.17 -24.11 10.42
N ALA A 520 -14.47 -24.20 10.75
CA ALA A 520 -14.98 -23.80 12.07
C ALA A 520 -14.26 -24.48 13.24
N ARG A 521 -13.95 -25.78 13.10
CA ARG A 521 -13.22 -26.53 14.12
C ARG A 521 -11.80 -26.00 14.32
N GLN A 522 -11.12 -25.69 13.23
CA GLN A 522 -9.73 -25.25 13.26
C GLN A 522 -9.60 -23.78 13.71
N LEU A 523 -10.60 -22.96 13.41
CA LEU A 523 -10.67 -21.54 13.77
C LEU A 523 -11.27 -21.29 15.17
N GLU A 524 -11.58 -22.34 15.92
CA GLU A 524 -12.11 -22.22 17.28
C GLU A 524 -11.26 -21.34 18.21
N PRO A 525 -9.91 -21.42 18.21
CA PRO A 525 -9.09 -20.52 19.03
C PRO A 525 -9.27 -19.04 18.66
N LEU A 526 -9.39 -18.73 17.37
CA LEU A 526 -9.66 -17.37 16.88
C LEU A 526 -11.05 -16.90 17.31
N ARG A 527 -12.07 -17.76 17.17
CA ARG A 527 -13.45 -17.44 17.57
C ARG A 527 -13.52 -17.05 19.05
N LEU A 528 -12.94 -17.87 19.93
CA LEU A 528 -12.89 -17.60 21.37
C LEU A 528 -12.15 -16.29 21.67
N ALA A 529 -10.99 -16.06 21.04
CA ALA A 529 -10.22 -14.84 21.24
C ALA A 529 -10.97 -13.57 20.77
N LEU A 530 -11.84 -13.67 19.77
CA LEU A 530 -12.67 -12.56 19.29
C LEU A 530 -13.91 -12.32 20.18
N GLU A 531 -14.47 -13.36 20.81
CA GLU A 531 -15.62 -13.24 21.71
C GLU A 531 -15.32 -12.47 22.99
N ASP A 532 -14.07 -12.51 23.44
CA ASP A 532 -13.58 -11.75 24.59
C ASP A 532 -13.39 -10.25 24.30
N LEU A 533 -13.49 -9.84 23.02
CA LEU A 533 -13.30 -8.44 22.62
C LEU A 533 -14.61 -7.64 22.73
N PRO A 534 -14.52 -6.31 22.94
CA PRO A 534 -15.68 -5.44 22.80
C PRO A 534 -16.32 -5.59 21.43
N ARG A 535 -17.65 -5.52 21.36
CA ARG A 535 -18.34 -5.45 20.06
C ARG A 535 -18.10 -4.10 19.41
N GLN A 536 -18.04 -4.10 18.09
CA GLN A 536 -18.03 -2.86 17.32
C GLN A 536 -19.40 -2.16 17.46
N ILE A 537 -19.38 -0.86 17.75
CA ILE A 537 -20.57 -0.01 17.84
C ILE A 537 -21.06 0.28 16.42
N ASP A 538 -22.37 0.22 16.18
CA ASP A 538 -22.95 0.71 14.91
C ASP A 538 -22.85 2.24 14.90
N GLY A 539 -22.06 2.76 13.97
CA GLY A 539 -21.81 4.19 13.82
C GLY A 539 -22.88 4.96 13.08
N ASN A 540 -23.88 4.27 12.53
CA ASN A 540 -24.95 4.92 11.78
C ASN A 540 -25.99 5.54 12.73
N PRO A 541 -26.44 6.78 12.46
CA PRO A 541 -27.47 7.46 13.25
C PRO A 541 -28.86 6.84 13.12
#